data_AF-A0A9P6ETV4-F1
#
_entry.id   AF-A0A9P6ETV4-F1
#
_cell.length_a   1.000
_cell.length_b   1.000
_cell.length_c   1.000
_cell.angle_alpha   90.00
_cell.angle_beta   90.00
_cell.angle_gamma   90.00
#
_symmetry.space_group_name_H-M   'P 1'
#
loop_
_entity.id
_entity.type
_entity.pdbx_description
1 polymer ?
#
loop_
_entity_poly.entity_id
_entity_poly.type
_entity_poly.pdbx_seq_one_letter_code
_entity_poly.pdbx_strand_id
1 'polypeptide(L)' 'MPKIKVPGLDISGTIAAVGPKVKSGLKVGDEVVAMLDFSQSGALTEYTVVEET' A
#
# COMPACT_ATOMS: atom_id res chain seq x y z
N MET A 1 -10.63 11.74 8.17
CA MET A 1 -10.04 11.86 6.83
C MET A 1 -8.77 12.70 6.92
N PRO A 2 -7.68 12.33 6.23
CA PRO A 2 -6.48 13.17 6.17
C PRO A 2 -6.80 14.52 5.50
N LYS A 3 -6.17 15.60 5.98
CA LYS A 3 -6.39 16.96 5.45
C LYS A 3 -5.87 17.16 4.01
N ILE A 4 -4.91 16.33 3.60
CA ILE A 4 -4.37 16.27 2.24
C ILE A 4 -4.46 14.80 1.80
N LYS A 5 -5.03 14.57 0.62
CA LYS A 5 -5.15 13.23 0.02
C LYS A 5 -4.18 13.14 -1.16
N VAL A 6 -3.25 12.21 -1.09
CA VAL A 6 -2.36 11.90 -2.23
C VAL A 6 -3.17 11.15 -3.30
N PRO A 7 -3.08 11.50 -4.60
CA PRO A 7 -3.77 10.78 -5.67
C PRO A 7 -3.04 9.50 -6.13
N GLY A 8 -3.69 8.71 -7.00
CA GLY A 8 -3.15 7.48 -7.61
C GLY A 8 -3.77 6.21 -7.03
N LEU A 9 -4.17 5.27 -7.88
CA LEU A 9 -4.82 4.01 -7.48
C LEU A 9 -3.94 2.79 -7.72
N ASP A 10 -3.19 2.76 -8.82
CA ASP A 10 -2.35 1.63 -9.15
C ASP A 10 -0.91 1.86 -8.68
N ILE A 11 -0.30 0.84 -8.09
CA ILE A 11 1.08 0.87 -7.60
C ILE A 11 1.80 -0.44 -7.88
N SER A 12 3.09 -0.34 -8.20
CA SER A 12 4.04 -1.46 -8.21
C SER A 12 5.27 -1.07 -7.40
N GLY A 13 5.83 -1.99 -6.61
CA GLY A 13 6.97 -1.71 -5.76
C GLY A 13 7.37 -2.88 -4.87
N THR A 14 8.14 -2.60 -3.84
CA THR A 14 8.66 -3.60 -2.89
C THR A 14 8.08 -3.38 -1.50
N ILE A 15 7.66 -4.46 -0.82
CA ILE A 15 7.16 -4.37 0.55
C ILE A 15 8.29 -3.93 1.48
N ALA A 16 8.15 -2.75 2.08
CA ALA A 16 9.12 -2.20 3.02
C ALA A 16 8.86 -2.61 4.49
N ALA A 17 7.61 -2.89 4.84
CA ALA A 17 7.19 -3.30 6.19
C ALA A 17 5.88 -4.08 6.13
N VAL A 18 5.65 -4.93 7.14
CA VAL A 18 4.44 -5.75 7.28
C VAL A 18 3.86 -5.61 8.67
N GLY A 19 2.56 -5.36 8.77
CA GLY A 19 1.85 -5.29 10.04
C GLY A 19 1.73 -6.67 10.71
N PRO A 20 1.70 -6.76 12.05
CA PRO A 20 1.72 -8.03 12.77
C PRO A 20 0.46 -8.90 12.59
N LYS A 21 -0.59 -8.35 11.95
CA LYS A 21 -1.87 -9.03 11.70
C LYS A 21 -2.04 -9.53 10.26
N VAL A 22 -1.06 -9.27 9.39
CA VAL A 22 -1.05 -9.75 7.99
C VAL A 22 -0.85 -11.27 7.98
N LYS A 23 -1.68 -12.00 7.23
CA LYS A 23 -1.76 -13.47 7.21
C LYS A 23 -1.51 -14.09 5.83
N SER A 24 -1.48 -13.28 4.77
CA SER A 24 -1.29 -13.71 3.37
C SER A 24 0.09 -14.33 3.06
N GLY A 25 1.02 -14.30 4.01
CA GLY A 25 2.40 -14.74 3.79
C GLY A 25 3.28 -13.71 3.09
N LEU A 26 2.75 -12.51 2.82
CA LEU A 26 3.52 -11.36 2.34
C LEU A 26 4.65 -11.01 3.31
N LYS A 27 5.84 -10.75 2.78
CA LYS A 27 7.02 -10.40 3.57
C LYS A 27 7.77 -9.21 2.97
N VAL A 28 8.59 -8.59 3.82
CA VAL A 28 9.52 -7.53 3.39
C VAL A 28 10.42 -8.04 2.27
N GLY A 29 10.57 -7.22 1.22
CA GLY A 29 11.36 -7.55 0.03
C GLY A 29 10.57 -8.16 -1.13
N ASP A 30 9.31 -8.56 -0.94
CA ASP A 30 8.48 -9.02 -2.05
C ASP A 30 8.17 -7.88 -3.02
N GLU A 31 8.30 -8.15 -4.32
CA GLU A 31 7.84 -7.28 -5.40
C GLU A 31 6.35 -7.53 -5.67
N VAL A 32 5.55 -6.47 -5.66
CA VAL A 32 4.09 -6.56 -5.71
C VAL A 32 3.49 -5.52 -6.64
N VAL A 33 2.28 -5.80 -7.13
CA VAL A 33 1.37 -4.83 -7.75
C VAL A 33 0.07 -4.81 -6.95
N ALA A 34 -0.50 -3.62 -6.75
CA ALA A 34 -1.76 -3.47 -6.02
C ALA A 34 -2.59 -2.30 -6.57
N MET A 35 -3.90 -2.42 -6.36
CA MET A 35 -4.86 -1.33 -6.54
C MET A 35 -5.30 -0.83 -5.15
N LEU A 36 -5.20 0.48 -4.93
CA LEU A 36 -5.55 1.14 -3.68
C LEU A 36 -7.04 1.53 -3.64
N ASP A 37 -7.56 1.65 -2.43
CA ASP A 37 -8.94 2.07 -2.19
C ASP A 37 -9.12 3.60 -2.34
N PHE A 38 -10.30 4.03 -2.79
CA PHE A 38 -10.62 5.45 -2.97
C PHE A 38 -10.70 6.25 -1.66
N SER A 39 -10.83 5.61 -0.50
CA SER A 39 -10.97 6.24 0.81
C SER A 39 -9.62 6.58 1.47
N GLN A 40 -8.50 6.08 0.93
CA GLN A 40 -7.15 6.29 1.49
C GLN A 40 -6.27 7.21 0.64
N SER A 41 -5.02 7.42 1.09
CA SER A 41 -4.00 8.12 0.30
C SER A 41 -3.45 7.20 -0.79
N GLY A 42 -3.15 7.77 -1.95
CA GLY A 42 -2.84 7.06 -3.18
C GLY A 42 -1.35 6.79 -3.41
N ALA A 43 -1.05 6.39 -4.65
CA ALA A 43 0.24 5.86 -5.08
C ALA A 43 1.29 6.90 -5.53
N LEU A 44 0.92 8.18 -5.68
CA LEU A 44 1.85 9.24 -6.11
C LEU A 44 2.72 9.76 -4.94
N THR A 45 3.49 8.83 -4.37
CA THR A 45 4.31 8.97 -3.15
C THR A 45 5.41 7.91 -3.16
N GLU A 46 6.49 8.09 -2.40
CA GLU A 46 7.55 7.08 -2.26
C GLU A 46 7.07 5.86 -1.45
N TYR A 47 6.13 6.07 -0.53
CA TYR A 47 5.54 5.03 0.30
C TYR A 47 4.04 5.25 0.46
N THR A 48 3.28 4.15 0.42
CA THR A 48 1.86 4.13 0.76
C THR A 48 1.55 2.89 1.62
N VAL A 49 0.41 2.90 2.29
CA VAL A 49 -0.07 1.78 3.09
C VAL A 49 -1.16 1.07 2.30
N VAL A 50 -1.19 -0.25 2.36
CA VAL A 50 -2.18 -1.09 1.68
C VAL A 50 -2.66 -2.16 2.65
N GLU A 51 -3.95 -2.48 2.63
CA GLU A 51 -4.47 -3.65 3.33
C GLU A 51 -4.24 -4.91 2.48
N GLU A 52 -3.92 -6.04 3.11
CA GLU A 52 -3.97 -7.33 2.42
C GLU A 52 -5.43 -7.69 2.12
N THR A 53 -5.68 -8.26 0.94
CA THR A 53 -6.99 -8.80 0.54
C THR A 53 -7.36 -10.07 1.29
#